data_AF-A0A8D8SJD7-F1
#
_entry.id   AF-A0A8D8SJD7-F1
#
_cell.length_a   1.000
_cell.length_b   1.000
_cell.length_c   1.000
_cell.angle_alpha   90.00
_cell.angle_beta   90.00
_cell.angle_gamma   90.00
#
_symmetry.space_group_name_H-M   'P 1'
#
loop_
_entity.id
_entity.type
_entity.pdbx_description
1 polymer ?
#
loop_
_entity_poly.entity_id
_entity_poly.type
_entity_poly.pdbx_seq_one_letter_code
_entity_poly.pdbx_strand_id
1 'polypeptide(L)'
;MPKNKQLSAMDVFMQDMRPLLEKKYKKKYRVPFDSELFNLCKPIYKGLSDDQKEYYSELARTARKDAKEERKRKEQMFWQELARLQHEAMRKQIEALDKAIEENKKNENSKTDEKYHPATSWE
;
A
#
# COMPACT_ATOMS: atom_id res chain seq x y z
N MET A 1 12.19 -9.23 -5.31
CA MET A 1 11.28 -8.16 -5.77
C MET A 1 11.02 -8.35 -7.26
N PRO A 2 9.76 -8.38 -7.75
CA PRO A 2 9.51 -8.45 -9.17
C PRO A 2 10.04 -7.17 -9.80
N LYS A 3 10.98 -7.29 -10.75
CA LYS A 3 11.44 -6.18 -11.56
C LYS A 3 10.21 -5.56 -12.22
N ASN A 4 9.98 -4.26 -12.02
CA ASN A 4 8.97 -3.49 -12.74
C ASN A 4 9.24 -3.65 -14.25
N LYS A 5 8.68 -4.68 -14.86
CA LYS A 5 8.77 -4.88 -16.31
C LYS A 5 7.91 -3.78 -16.91
N GLN A 6 8.59 -2.85 -17.58
CA GLN A 6 7.94 -1.77 -18.31
C GLN A 6 7.02 -2.40 -19.36
N LEU A 7 5.76 -1.94 -19.40
CA LEU A 7 4.84 -2.30 -20.49
C LEU A 7 5.40 -1.72 -21.79
N SER A 8 5.56 -2.56 -22.79
CA SER A 8 5.91 -2.17 -24.16
C SER A 8 4.66 -1.79 -24.95
N ALA A 9 4.83 -1.11 -26.08
CA ALA A 9 3.74 -0.82 -27.02
C ALA A 9 3.02 -2.11 -27.47
N MET A 10 3.78 -3.19 -27.64
CA MET A 10 3.24 -4.52 -27.94
C MET A 10 2.38 -5.09 -26.80
N ASP A 11 2.74 -4.84 -25.54
CA ASP A 11 1.94 -5.30 -24.40
C ASP A 11 0.58 -4.60 -24.33
N VAL A 12 0.56 -3.30 -24.61
CA VAL A 12 -0.68 -2.51 -24.71
C VAL A 12 -1.53 -3.01 -25.89
N PHE A 13 -0.92 -3.19 -27.05
CA PHE A 13 -1.60 -3.74 -28.22
C PHE A 13 -2.19 -5.14 -27.96
N MET A 14 -1.46 -6.02 -27.26
CA MET A 14 -1.98 -7.33 -26.88
C MET A 14 -3.18 -7.23 -25.94
N GLN A 15 -3.23 -6.25 -25.05
CA GLN A 15 -4.39 -6.02 -24.17
C GLN A 15 -5.62 -5.60 -24.98
N ASP A 16 -5.45 -4.72 -25.97
CA ASP A 16 -6.53 -4.30 -26.87
C ASP A 16 -7.05 -5.43 -27.76
N MET A 17 -6.14 -6.25 -28.30
CA MET A 17 -6.49 -7.34 -29.21
C MET A 17 -7.05 -8.57 -28.49
N ARG A 18 -6.77 -8.72 -27.19
CA ARG A 18 -7.20 -9.85 -26.37
C ARG A 18 -8.69 -10.17 -26.52
N PRO A 19 -9.65 -9.27 -26.25
CA PRO A 19 -11.08 -9.62 -26.32
C PRO A 19 -11.50 -10.14 -27.70
N LEU A 20 -10.93 -9.59 -28.77
CA LEU A 20 -11.22 -10.04 -30.14
C LEU A 20 -10.69 -11.45 -30.40
N LEU A 21 -9.47 -11.73 -29.94
CA LEU A 21 -8.84 -13.04 -30.10
C LEU A 21 -9.46 -14.09 -29.17
N GLU A 22 -9.81 -13.74 -27.93
CA GLU A 22 -10.52 -14.65 -27.03
C GLU A 22 -11.88 -15.05 -27.60
N LYS A 23 -12.60 -14.12 -28.21
CA LYS A 23 -13.87 -14.39 -28.91
C LYS A 23 -13.67 -15.29 -30.14
N LYS A 24 -12.65 -15.00 -30.95
CA LYS A 24 -12.37 -15.74 -32.20
C LYS A 24 -11.90 -17.17 -31.94
N TYR A 25 -11.00 -17.35 -30.99
CA TYR A 25 -10.36 -18.64 -30.70
C TYR A 25 -11.02 -19.40 -29.54
N LYS A 26 -12.04 -18.81 -28.89
CA LYS A 26 -12.74 -19.38 -27.71
C LYS A 26 -11.77 -19.82 -26.61
N LYS A 27 -10.66 -19.12 -26.47
CA LYS A 27 -9.58 -19.37 -25.49
C LYS A 27 -9.38 -18.12 -24.64
N LYS A 28 -9.05 -18.29 -23.36
CA LYS A 28 -8.65 -17.17 -22.50
C LYS A 28 -7.13 -17.05 -22.49
N TYR A 29 -6.62 -15.84 -22.65
CA TYR A 29 -5.19 -15.55 -22.66
C TYR A 29 -4.75 -14.83 -21.37
N ARG A 30 -3.53 -15.10 -20.90
CA ARG A 30 -2.97 -14.51 -19.67
C ARG A 30 -1.96 -13.40 -19.95
N VAL A 31 -2.43 -12.15 -20.00
CA VAL A 31 -1.57 -10.95 -20.15
C VAL A 31 -0.76 -10.66 -18.87
N PRO A 32 0.44 -10.05 -18.97
CA PRO A 32 1.10 -9.62 -20.21
C PRO A 32 1.95 -10.70 -20.91
N PHE A 33 2.12 -11.88 -20.32
CA PHE A 33 3.05 -12.91 -20.84
C PHE A 33 2.33 -14.16 -21.35
N ASP A 34 1.39 -13.98 -22.27
CA ASP A 34 0.81 -15.10 -23.01
C ASP A 34 1.56 -15.25 -24.34
N SER A 35 2.37 -16.30 -24.46
CA SER A 35 3.18 -16.56 -25.65
C SER A 35 2.34 -16.81 -26.90
N GLU A 36 1.17 -17.42 -26.76
CA GLU A 36 0.28 -17.65 -27.89
C GLU A 36 -0.36 -16.35 -28.36
N LEU A 37 -0.85 -15.54 -27.42
CA LEU A 37 -1.38 -14.21 -27.74
C LEU A 37 -0.31 -13.35 -28.43
N PHE A 38 0.93 -13.39 -27.95
CA PHE A 38 2.04 -12.67 -28.58
C PHE A 38 2.27 -13.13 -30.02
N ASN A 39 2.28 -14.43 -30.28
CA ASN A 39 2.47 -14.98 -31.62
C ASN A 39 1.32 -14.61 -32.56
N LEU A 40 0.08 -14.52 -32.06
CA LEU A 40 -1.08 -14.06 -32.83
C LEU A 40 -1.03 -12.56 -33.12
N CYS A 41 -0.64 -11.74 -32.13
CA CYS A 41 -0.62 -10.29 -32.25
C CYS A 41 0.58 -9.78 -33.05
N LYS A 42 1.74 -10.44 -33.00
CA LYS A 42 2.98 -9.97 -33.63
C LYS A 42 2.87 -9.67 -35.13
N PRO A 43 2.30 -10.53 -35.99
CA PRO A 43 2.14 -10.21 -37.41
C PRO A 43 1.17 -9.04 -37.63
N ILE A 44 0.11 -8.95 -36.83
CA ILE A 44 -0.88 -7.87 -36.90
C ILE A 44 -0.21 -6.54 -36.55
N TYR A 45 0.56 -6.51 -35.45
CA TYR A 45 1.30 -5.34 -35.00
C TYR A 45 2.33 -4.86 -36.04
N LYS A 46 3.01 -5.79 -36.72
CA LYS A 46 3.94 -5.46 -37.80
C LYS A 46 3.26 -4.78 -38.99
N GLY A 47 2.02 -5.16 -39.28
CA GLY A 47 1.20 -4.61 -40.37
C GLY A 47 0.57 -3.24 -40.07
N LEU A 48 0.68 -2.74 -38.85
CA LEU A 48 0.21 -1.41 -38.49
C LEU A 48 1.03 -0.31 -39.19
N SER A 49 0.38 0.82 -39.47
CA SER A 49 1.08 2.04 -39.88
C SER A 49 1.97 2.58 -38.76
N ASP A 50 2.88 3.48 -39.12
CA ASP A 50 3.77 4.10 -38.13
C ASP A 50 2.99 4.98 -37.14
N ASP A 51 1.95 5.68 -37.58
CA ASP A 51 1.05 6.44 -36.71
C ASP A 51 0.36 5.56 -35.67
N GLN A 52 -0.10 4.38 -36.09
CA GLN A 52 -0.73 3.41 -35.19
C GLN A 52 0.28 2.86 -34.18
N LYS A 53 1.53 2.63 -34.60
CA LYS A 53 2.60 2.19 -33.69
C LYS A 53 3.01 3.29 -32.70
N GLU A 54 3.02 4.55 -33.14
CA GLU A 54 3.29 5.68 -32.24
C GLU A 54 2.16 5.81 -31.21
N TYR A 55 0.88 5.68 -31.62
CA TYR A 55 -0.25 5.66 -30.69
C TYR A 55 -0.07 4.63 -29.56
N TYR A 56 0.26 3.37 -29.89
CA TYR A 56 0.51 2.35 -28.86
C TYR A 56 1.77 2.63 -28.02
N SER A 57 2.76 3.28 -28.60
CA SER A 57 3.97 3.71 -27.88
C SER A 57 3.69 4.83 -26.88
N GLU A 58 2.85 5.79 -27.24
CA GLU A 58 2.37 6.83 -26.33
C GLU A 58 1.51 6.27 -25.21
N LEU A 59 0.58 5.36 -25.51
CA LEU A 59 -0.21 4.69 -24.48
C LEU A 59 0.68 3.94 -23.48
N ALA A 60 1.70 3.23 -23.95
CA ALA A 60 2.66 2.56 -23.07
C ALA A 60 3.44 3.55 -22.19
N ARG A 61 3.80 4.74 -22.72
CA ARG A 61 4.45 5.81 -21.95
C ARG A 61 3.50 6.40 -20.90
N THR A 62 2.22 6.59 -21.21
CA THR A 62 1.22 7.12 -20.27
C THR A 62 0.91 6.12 -19.17
N ALA A 63 0.65 4.86 -19.52
CA ALA A 63 0.46 3.78 -18.55
C ALA A 63 1.64 3.64 -17.57
N ARG A 64 2.87 3.92 -18.04
CA ARG A 64 4.07 3.97 -17.20
C ARG A 64 4.04 5.14 -16.20
N LYS A 65 3.55 6.32 -16.60
CA LYS A 65 3.43 7.48 -15.71
C LYS A 65 2.40 7.19 -14.61
N ASP A 66 1.23 6.71 -14.99
CA ASP A 66 0.12 6.43 -14.05
C ASP A 66 0.51 5.33 -13.05
N ALA A 67 1.16 4.26 -13.51
CA ALA A 67 1.64 3.21 -12.62
C ALA A 67 2.72 3.69 -11.62
N LYS A 68 3.58 4.63 -12.04
CA LYS A 68 4.59 5.25 -11.16
C LYS A 68 3.91 6.14 -10.11
N GLU A 69 2.91 6.91 -10.53
CA GLU A 69 2.16 7.80 -9.65
C GLU A 69 1.32 7.02 -8.63
N GLU A 70 0.61 5.98 -9.05
CA GLU A 70 -0.15 5.11 -8.15
C GLU A 70 0.76 4.41 -7.13
N ARG A 71 1.96 3.99 -7.55
CA ARG A 71 2.94 3.44 -6.61
C ARG A 71 3.35 4.47 -5.56
N LYS A 72 3.66 5.71 -5.99
CA LYS A 72 4.01 6.80 -5.08
C LYS A 72 2.87 7.10 -4.11
N ARG A 73 1.62 7.10 -4.59
CA ARG A 73 0.41 7.30 -3.77
C ARG A 73 0.25 6.19 -2.73
N LYS A 74 0.38 4.92 -3.12
CA LYS A 74 0.32 3.78 -2.18
C LYS A 74 1.42 3.83 -1.13
N GLU A 75 2.63 4.19 -1.52
CA GLU A 75 3.76 4.37 -0.61
C GLU A 75 3.48 5.52 0.38
N GLN A 76 2.97 6.65 -0.10
CA GLN A 76 2.57 7.77 0.75
C GLN A 76 1.50 7.34 1.78
N MET A 77 0.46 6.63 1.35
CA MET A 77 -0.59 6.10 2.23
C MET A 77 -0.02 5.14 3.28
N PHE A 78 0.92 4.28 2.89
CA PHE A 78 1.58 3.36 3.82
C PHE A 78 2.35 4.12 4.91
N TRP A 79 3.12 5.14 4.54
CA TRP A 79 3.86 5.95 5.52
C TRP A 79 2.94 6.77 6.43
N GLN A 80 1.83 7.29 5.89
CA GLN A 80 0.81 7.98 6.69
C GLN A 80 0.17 7.06 7.72
N GLU A 81 -0.22 5.84 7.32
CA GLU A 81 -0.83 4.88 8.24
C GLU A 81 0.16 4.41 9.31
N LEU A 82 1.43 4.19 8.94
CA LEU A 82 2.47 3.84 9.90
C LEU A 82 2.68 4.95 10.95
N ALA A 83 2.75 6.20 10.51
CA ALA A 83 2.87 7.35 11.41
C ALA A 83 1.65 7.47 12.33
N ARG A 84 0.45 7.25 11.81
CA ARG A 84 -0.80 7.24 12.61
C ARG A 84 -0.74 6.20 13.73
N LEU A 85 -0.34 4.96 13.39
CA LEU A 85 -0.22 3.87 14.37
C LEU A 85 0.86 4.15 15.42
N GLN A 86 2.00 4.71 15.03
CA GLN A 86 3.05 5.10 15.96
C GLN A 86 2.59 6.19 16.93
N HIS A 87 1.91 7.22 16.42
CA HIS A 87 1.33 8.27 17.26
C HIS A 87 0.27 7.73 18.23
N GLU A 88 -0.57 6.81 17.79
CA GLU A 88 -1.58 6.18 18.65
C GLU A 88 -0.93 5.34 19.76
N ALA A 89 0.12 4.57 19.42
CA ALA A 89 0.88 3.79 20.38
C ALA A 89 1.58 4.67 21.41
N MET A 90 2.23 5.77 20.98
CA MET A 90 2.86 6.73 21.88
C MET A 90 1.84 7.39 22.82
N ARG A 91 0.66 7.77 22.30
CA ARG A 91 -0.41 8.35 23.13
C ARG A 91 -0.86 7.39 24.23
N LYS A 92 -1.09 6.13 23.88
CA LYS A 92 -1.46 5.08 24.85
C LYS A 92 -0.38 4.85 25.90
N GLN A 93 0.89 4.92 25.51
CA GLN A 93 2.00 4.84 26.46
C GLN A 93 2.04 6.03 27.43
N ILE A 94 1.80 7.24 26.94
CA ILE A 94 1.72 8.45 27.77
C ILE A 94 0.55 8.33 28.75
N GLU A 95 -0.65 7.97 28.28
CA GLU A 95 -1.83 7.77 29.14
C GLU A 95 -1.60 6.70 30.22
N ALA A 96 -0.90 5.61 29.88
CA ALA A 96 -0.54 4.57 30.84
C ALA A 96 0.47 5.07 31.89
N LEU A 97 1.45 5.88 31.49
CA LEU A 97 2.42 6.48 32.40
C LEU A 97 1.73 7.49 33.33
N ASP A 98 0.86 8.35 32.81
CA ASP A 98 0.11 9.32 33.61
C ASP A 98 -0.75 8.61 34.66
N LYS A 99 -1.44 7.53 34.28
CA LYS A 99 -2.22 6.72 35.22
C LYS A 99 -1.35 6.06 36.30
N ALA A 100 -0.20 5.51 35.93
CA ALA A 100 0.74 4.91 36.88
C ALA A 100 1.30 5.95 37.88
N ILE A 101 1.55 7.18 37.41
CA ILE A 101 1.98 8.29 38.26
C ILE A 101 0.86 8.67 39.25
N GLU A 102 -0.40 8.76 38.80
CA GLU A 102 -1.53 9.03 39.69
C GLU A 102 -1.74 7.93 40.74
N GLU A 103 -1.66 6.66 40.35
CA GLU A 103 -1.77 5.53 41.27
C GLU A 103 -0.65 5.52 42.31
N ASN A 104 0.59 5.82 41.91
CA ASN A 104 1.71 5.98 42.86
C ASN A 104 1.47 7.13 43.84
N LYS A 105 1.03 8.30 43.38
CA LYS A 105 0.71 9.45 44.26
C LYS A 105 -0.39 9.11 45.27
N LYS A 106 -1.43 8.39 44.86
CA LYS A 106 -2.51 7.94 45.77
C LYS A 106 -1.99 6.95 46.82
N ASN A 107 -1.13 6.01 46.41
CA ASN A 107 -0.55 5.02 47.33
C ASN A 107 0.42 5.68 48.33
N GLU A 108 1.21 6.67 47.93
CA GLU A 108 2.10 7.41 48.82
C GLU A 108 1.32 8.26 49.85
N ASN A 109 0.26 8.96 49.44
CA ASN A 109 -0.59 9.71 50.37
C ASN A 109 -1.35 8.81 51.36
N SER A 110 -1.74 7.59 50.96
CA SER A 110 -2.40 6.64 51.87
C SER A 110 -1.49 6.12 52.98
N LYS A 111 -0.17 6.10 52.75
CA LYS A 111 0.82 5.63 53.74
C LYS A 111 1.19 6.68 54.78
N THR A 112 0.88 7.95 54.54
CA THR A 112 1.12 9.04 55.51
C THR A 112 -0.02 9.26 56.49
N ASP A 113 -1.22 8.74 56.23
CA ASP A 113 -2.37 8.87 57.14
C ASP A 113 -2.49 7.75 58.20
N GLU A 114 -1.73 6.65 58.11
CA GLU A 114 -1.76 5.54 59.08
C GLU A 114 -0.79 5.67 60.27
N LYS A 115 -0.13 6.82 60.45
CA LYS A 115 0.72 7.09 61.64
C LYS A 115 0.29 8.35 62.40
N TYR A 116 -0.89 8.30 63.01
CA TYR A 116 -1.09 9.02 64.28
C TYR A 116 -2.14 8.32 65.15
N HIS A 117 -1.69 7.38 65.97
CA HIS A 117 -2.41 7.01 67.19
C HIS A 117 -1.88 7.91 68.31
N PRO A 118 -2.60 8.95 68.76
CA PRO A 118 -2.21 9.65 69.97
C PRO A 118 -2.30 8.65 71.13
N ALA A 119 -1.15 8.34 71.73
CA ALA A 119 -1.09 7.54 72.94
C ALA A 119 -1.92 8.25 74.01
N THR A 120 -3.00 7.59 74.44
CA THR A 120 -3.81 8.01 75.58
C THR A 120 -2.93 7.84 76.83
N SER A 121 -2.41 8.95 77.35
CA SER A 121 -1.78 9.00 78.67
C SER A 121 -2.88 8.87 79.72
N TRP A 122 -2.85 7.78 80.47
CA TRP A 122 -3.51 7.72 81.78
C TRP A 122 -2.51 8.27 82.79
N GLU A 123 -2.85 9.41 83.40
CA GLU A 123 -2.59 9.76 84.80
C GLU A 123 -3.36 11.03 85.18
#